data_AF-A0A673AD31-F1
#
_entry.id   AF-A0A673AD31-F1
#
_cell.length_a   1.000
_cell.length_b   1.000
_cell.length_c   1.000
_cell.angle_alpha   90.00
_cell.angle_beta   90.00
_cell.angle_gamma   90.00
#
_symmetry.space_group_name_H-M   'P 1'
#
loop_
_entity.id
_entity.type
_entity.pdbx_description
1 polymer ?
#
loop_
_entity_poly.entity_id
_entity_poly.type
_entity_poly.pdbx_seq_one_letter_code
_entity_poly.pdbx_strand_id
1 'polypeptide(L)'
;KNTRYETMSRLCSAMVKGRRAGLEMAENAKPKRNRTKTAVKHGTVPCKLCFWICTGPHKCSSSSTYHSFLDAADVVLLRSQLLGWYDKEKRELPWRTTAMTETDVNIRTYAVWVSEIMLQQTQVTTVKDYYNKWMKRWPTVHDLAAATLEEVNQMWAGLGYYSRGKRLHEGAQKVVSELKGQMPQTADSLLKQLPGVGRYTAAAIGSIALGQVTGAVDGNVIRVLCRLRAIGADSTSPAVTEALWDLANTLVDPERPGDFNQAMMELGARICTPKAPLCSQCPVQTHCRSYRKVNAKQEQNSKKLLGKMGKKPLIVPDIEDCGNTETCSLCPSEPWDDELGVLNFPRKPAKKPPRQERTLSCVVIRRQEEGEDEYLLTQRPDKGLLAGLWEFPSLLLDGENSETKQKKLLCAEISRILGTRLTESLFQSVGEVVHIFTHIHQTYIVYSVCLKDGKTQTKTDNTQWLSRSALHEAAVSTGMKKVCVKPWCVVQRSPHTAQIKQTILALEAEKK
;
A
#
# COMPACT_ATOMS: atom_id res chain seq x y z
N LYS A 1 -15.10 -12.14 61.08
CA LYS A 1 -14.48 -11.31 62.14
C LYS A 1 -14.10 -9.98 61.51
N ASN A 2 -14.84 -8.93 61.88
CA ASN A 2 -14.59 -7.47 61.86
C ASN A 2 -13.77 -6.85 60.70
N THR A 3 -14.21 -5.77 60.02
CA THR A 3 -15.19 -4.73 60.38
C THR A 3 -15.58 -3.87 59.16
N ARG A 4 -16.89 -3.53 59.05
CA ARG A 4 -17.52 -2.19 58.79
C ARG A 4 -17.12 -1.38 57.54
N TYR A 5 -17.98 -0.67 56.80
CA TYR A 5 -19.37 -0.16 56.99
C TYR A 5 -19.93 0.28 55.60
N GLU A 6 -21.25 0.10 55.40
CA GLU A 6 -22.30 0.98 54.76
C GLU A 6 -21.93 1.99 53.65
N THR A 7 -22.74 2.33 52.64
CA THR A 7 -24.22 2.32 52.43
C THR A 7 -24.51 2.46 50.91
N MET A 8 -25.22 1.53 50.25
CA MET A 8 -26.62 1.62 49.72
C MET A 8 -27.09 3.01 49.26
N SER A 9 -27.45 3.31 47.99
CA SER A 9 -28.47 2.76 47.06
C SER A 9 -29.81 3.53 47.08
N ARG A 10 -30.51 3.53 45.92
CA ARG A 10 -31.98 3.64 45.70
C ARG A 10 -32.56 5.05 45.48
N LEU A 11 -33.58 5.33 44.63
CA LEU A 11 -34.61 4.56 43.87
C LEU A 11 -35.26 5.56 42.86
N CYS A 12 -35.51 5.19 41.60
CA CYS A 12 -36.81 4.80 40.95
C CYS A 12 -37.89 5.86 40.62
N SER A 13 -38.25 5.86 39.32
CA SER A 13 -39.61 5.69 38.74
C SER A 13 -40.57 6.86 38.44
N ALA A 14 -40.89 6.95 37.13
CA ALA A 14 -42.22 6.97 36.46
C ALA A 14 -43.18 8.18 36.60
N MET A 15 -43.62 8.74 35.44
CA MET A 15 -45.00 8.60 34.89
C MET A 15 -45.34 9.61 33.75
N VAL A 16 -45.79 9.01 32.63
CA VAL A 16 -46.84 9.33 31.64
C VAL A 16 -47.81 10.52 31.89
N LYS A 17 -48.08 11.32 30.83
CA LYS A 17 -49.41 11.72 30.24
C LYS A 17 -49.18 12.87 29.22
N GLY A 18 -49.49 12.73 27.92
CA GLY A 18 -50.82 12.97 27.26
C GLY A 18 -50.96 14.46 26.86
N ARG A 19 -51.45 14.94 25.70
CA ARG A 19 -52.33 14.45 24.62
C ARG A 19 -52.38 15.50 23.48
N ARG A 20 -52.63 15.03 22.24
CA ARG A 20 -53.50 15.56 21.14
C ARG A 20 -53.22 16.95 20.53
N ALA A 21 -53.60 17.31 19.29
CA ALA A 21 -54.03 16.69 18.01
C ALA A 21 -54.50 17.86 17.10
N GLY A 22 -54.51 17.67 15.76
CA GLY A 22 -55.07 18.59 14.74
C GLY A 22 -54.07 18.77 13.57
N LEU A 23 -54.11 18.11 12.40
CA LEU A 23 -55.15 17.82 11.38
C LEU A 23 -55.63 19.06 10.59
N GLU A 24 -55.16 19.17 9.32
CA GLU A 24 -55.83 19.59 8.06
C GLU A 24 -54.79 20.20 7.08
N MET A 25 -54.45 19.55 5.95
CA MET A 25 -55.11 19.46 4.63
C MET A 25 -54.76 20.61 3.65
N ALA A 26 -54.07 20.19 2.58
CA ALA A 26 -54.07 20.62 1.17
C ALA A 26 -54.16 22.11 0.77
N GLU A 27 -53.26 22.57 -0.13
CA GLU A 27 -53.60 22.81 -1.55
C GLU A 27 -52.40 23.23 -2.43
N ASN A 28 -52.52 22.88 -3.70
CA ASN A 28 -51.65 23.17 -4.85
C ASN A 28 -51.64 24.65 -5.24
N ALA A 29 -50.48 25.21 -5.61
CA ALA A 29 -50.38 26.20 -6.70
C ALA A 29 -48.93 26.45 -7.17
N LYS A 30 -48.64 26.11 -8.43
CA LYS A 30 -47.65 26.79 -9.31
C LYS A 30 -48.45 27.51 -10.41
N PRO A 31 -47.87 28.37 -11.27
CA PRO A 31 -46.76 29.32 -11.13
C PRO A 31 -47.16 30.74 -11.62
N LYS A 32 -46.40 31.79 -11.31
CA LYS A 32 -46.49 33.07 -12.06
C LYS A 32 -45.13 33.45 -12.65
N ARG A 33 -45.05 33.33 -13.98
CA ARG A 33 -44.11 34.01 -14.86
C ARG A 33 -44.35 35.51 -14.75
N ASN A 34 -43.30 36.29 -14.54
CA ASN A 34 -43.23 37.65 -15.03
C ASN A 34 -41.93 37.85 -15.81
N ARG A 35 -42.10 38.14 -17.10
CA ARG A 35 -41.08 38.62 -18.03
C ARG A 35 -40.91 40.12 -17.76
N THR A 36 -39.69 40.56 -17.52
CA THR A 36 -39.27 41.94 -17.79
C THR A 36 -37.98 41.90 -18.59
N LYS A 37 -38.06 42.51 -19.79
CA LYS A 37 -36.95 42.75 -20.71
C LYS A 37 -36.17 43.96 -20.21
N THR A 38 -34.86 43.84 -20.03
CA THR A 38 -33.96 45.00 -20.17
C THR A 38 -32.52 44.59 -20.50
N ALA A 39 -32.06 45.09 -21.65
CA ALA A 39 -30.71 45.46 -22.06
C ALA A 39 -29.52 44.52 -21.77
N VAL A 40 -28.99 43.96 -22.85
CA VAL A 40 -27.65 43.40 -22.97
C VAL A 40 -26.61 44.50 -22.71
N LYS A 41 -25.75 44.30 -21.71
CA LYS A 41 -24.43 44.93 -21.63
C LYS A 41 -23.40 43.82 -21.45
N HIS A 42 -22.50 43.70 -22.42
CA HIS A 42 -21.29 42.89 -22.28
C HIS A 42 -20.41 43.51 -21.20
N GLY A 43 -20.32 42.84 -20.05
CA GLY A 43 -19.40 43.15 -18.98
C GLY A 43 -18.70 41.87 -18.54
N THR A 44 -17.41 41.82 -18.76
CA THR A 44 -16.49 40.77 -18.30
C THR A 44 -16.56 40.69 -16.77
N VAL A 45 -17.11 39.60 -16.23
CA VAL A 45 -17.14 39.36 -14.78
C VAL A 45 -15.90 38.53 -14.42
N PRO A 46 -14.96 39.02 -13.58
CA PRO A 46 -13.91 38.18 -13.05
C PRO A 46 -14.49 37.20 -12.01
N CYS A 47 -14.10 35.93 -12.14
CA CYS A 47 -14.43 34.87 -11.20
C CYS A 47 -13.95 35.23 -9.78
N LYS A 48 -14.89 35.39 -8.84
CA LYS A 48 -14.64 35.70 -7.41
C LYS A 48 -14.07 34.51 -6.61
N LEU A 49 -13.23 33.67 -7.20
CA LEU A 49 -12.64 32.50 -6.53
C LEU A 49 -11.15 32.66 -6.16
N CYS A 50 -10.58 33.85 -6.33
CA CYS A 50 -9.16 34.13 -6.01
C CYS A 50 -8.94 35.05 -4.79
N PHE A 51 -9.95 35.26 -3.93
CA PHE A 51 -9.84 36.23 -2.82
C PHE A 51 -10.23 35.66 -1.45
N TRP A 52 -9.90 34.40 -1.18
CA TRP A 52 -9.88 33.85 0.16
C TRP A 52 -8.50 33.25 0.45
N ILE A 53 -7.51 34.15 0.52
CA ILE A 53 -6.20 33.88 1.09
C ILE A 53 -6.21 34.54 2.47
N CYS A 54 -6.06 33.73 3.52
CA CYS A 54 -5.66 34.10 4.87
C CYS A 54 -6.59 34.99 5.71
N THR A 55 -7.65 34.41 6.29
CA THR A 55 -8.22 34.89 7.57
C THR A 55 -8.59 33.72 8.48
N GLY A 56 -7.59 32.98 8.94
CA GLY A 56 -7.72 32.02 10.06
C GLY A 56 -6.58 32.26 11.06
N PRO A 57 -6.77 32.01 12.37
CA PRO A 57 -5.82 32.40 13.42
C PRO A 57 -4.63 31.43 13.54
N HIS A 58 -4.12 30.92 12.41
CA HIS A 58 -2.85 30.21 12.34
C HIS A 58 -1.84 31.12 11.67
N LYS A 59 -0.94 31.70 12.46
CA LYS A 59 0.27 32.38 11.97
C LYS A 59 0.97 31.48 10.96
N CYS A 60 0.90 31.83 9.69
CA CYS A 60 1.68 31.20 8.64
C CYS A 60 3.14 31.56 8.90
N SER A 61 3.88 30.61 9.48
CA SER A 61 5.34 30.60 9.43
C SER A 61 5.77 30.88 7.98
N SER A 62 6.71 31.79 7.78
CA SER A 62 7.18 32.28 6.48
C SER A 62 7.52 31.14 5.53
N SER A 63 6.55 30.72 4.69
CA SER A 63 6.76 29.68 3.71
C SER A 63 7.67 30.23 2.62
N SER A 64 8.88 29.70 2.51
CA SER A 64 9.83 30.10 1.49
C SER A 64 9.24 29.97 0.09
N THR A 65 9.28 31.05 -0.67
CA THR A 65 8.88 31.13 -2.09
C THR A 65 9.70 30.21 -2.98
N TYR A 66 10.89 29.80 -2.53
CA TYR A 66 11.80 28.92 -3.24
C TYR A 66 11.23 27.51 -3.44
N HIS A 67 10.44 26.98 -2.50
CA HIS A 67 9.91 25.62 -2.61
C HIS A 67 8.53 25.55 -3.31
N SER A 68 8.02 26.68 -3.79
CA SER A 68 6.66 26.80 -4.33
C SER A 68 6.61 27.03 -5.85
N PHE A 69 5.44 26.83 -6.43
CA PHE A 69 5.08 27.30 -7.78
C PHE A 69 4.29 28.60 -7.65
N LEU A 70 4.93 29.74 -7.92
CA LEU A 70 4.30 31.06 -7.77
C LEU A 70 3.65 31.58 -9.06
N ASP A 71 4.23 31.22 -10.20
CA ASP A 71 3.76 31.68 -11.50
C ASP A 71 2.74 30.71 -12.08
N ALA A 72 1.51 31.19 -12.29
CA ALA A 72 0.44 30.41 -12.90
C ALA A 72 0.79 29.97 -14.33
N ALA A 73 1.56 30.77 -15.08
CA ALA A 73 2.00 30.40 -16.42
C ALA A 73 3.00 29.23 -16.38
N ASP A 74 3.91 29.21 -15.39
CA ASP A 74 4.82 28.08 -15.14
C ASP A 74 4.04 26.79 -14.83
N VAL A 75 2.97 26.89 -14.04
CA VAL A 75 2.10 25.74 -13.71
C VAL A 75 1.37 25.21 -14.95
N VAL A 76 0.79 26.10 -15.77
CA VAL A 76 0.09 25.71 -17.01
C VAL A 76 1.07 25.07 -18.00
N LEU A 77 2.28 25.61 -18.14
CA LEU A 77 3.30 25.04 -19.01
C LEU A 77 3.73 23.65 -18.52
N LEU A 78 3.95 23.46 -17.21
CA LEU A 78 4.29 22.17 -16.62
C LEU A 78 3.20 21.13 -16.89
N ARG A 79 1.93 21.48 -16.67
CA ARG A 79 0.78 20.61 -16.96
C ARG A 79 0.79 20.16 -18.42
N SER A 80 0.91 21.11 -19.35
CA SER A 80 0.93 20.84 -20.78
C SER A 80 2.08 19.91 -21.19
N GLN A 81 3.30 20.18 -20.72
CA GLN A 81 4.47 19.33 -21.02
C GLN A 81 4.33 17.92 -20.44
N LEU A 82 3.87 17.82 -19.19
CA LEU A 82 3.71 16.53 -18.52
C LEU A 82 2.62 15.68 -19.18
N LEU A 83 1.44 16.26 -19.44
CA LEU A 83 0.32 15.56 -20.08
C LEU A 83 0.65 15.19 -21.53
N GLY A 84 1.29 16.10 -22.29
CA GLY A 84 1.72 15.82 -23.65
C GLY A 84 2.76 14.70 -23.76
N TRP A 85 3.61 14.53 -22.75
CA TRP A 85 4.48 13.36 -22.62
C TRP A 85 3.69 12.11 -22.23
N TYR A 86 2.81 12.22 -21.24
CA TYR A 86 2.01 11.09 -20.74
C TYR A 86 1.14 10.47 -21.84
N ASP A 87 0.51 11.29 -22.68
CA ASP A 87 -0.32 10.81 -23.79
C ASP A 87 0.46 9.98 -24.81
N LYS A 88 1.76 10.26 -24.98
CA LYS A 88 2.65 9.54 -25.90
C LYS A 88 3.28 8.30 -25.25
N GLU A 89 3.59 8.37 -23.96
CA GLU A 89 4.51 7.43 -23.29
C GLU A 89 3.84 6.55 -22.23
N LYS A 90 2.57 6.79 -21.88
CA LYS A 90 1.88 6.00 -20.86
C LYS A 90 1.86 4.53 -21.24
N ARG A 91 2.18 3.66 -20.27
CA ARG A 91 2.02 2.21 -20.44
C ARG A 91 0.55 1.84 -20.52
N GLU A 92 0.24 0.91 -21.41
CA GLU A 92 -1.02 0.18 -21.42
C GLU A 92 -1.10 -0.76 -20.21
N LEU A 93 -2.08 -0.50 -19.34
CA LEU A 93 -2.31 -1.22 -18.10
C LEU A 93 -3.80 -1.54 -17.98
N PRO A 94 -4.21 -2.76 -17.58
CA PRO A 94 -5.61 -3.17 -17.57
C PRO A 94 -6.52 -2.22 -16.79
N TRP A 95 -6.09 -1.79 -15.61
CA TRP A 95 -6.85 -0.86 -14.77
C TRP A 95 -6.97 0.56 -15.36
N ARG A 96 -6.04 0.99 -16.22
CA ARG A 96 -6.17 2.26 -16.96
C ARG A 96 -7.23 2.14 -18.04
N THR A 97 -7.22 1.03 -18.78
CA THR A 97 -8.23 0.74 -19.80
C THR A 97 -9.62 0.69 -19.16
N THR A 98 -9.77 -0.02 -18.04
CA THR A 98 -11.06 -0.07 -17.31
C THR A 98 -11.46 1.31 -16.80
N ALA A 99 -10.54 2.09 -16.22
CA ALA A 99 -10.84 3.45 -15.76
C ALA A 99 -11.33 4.38 -16.87
N MET A 100 -10.87 4.18 -18.10
CA MET A 100 -11.25 5.00 -19.25
C MET A 100 -12.54 4.53 -19.94
N THR A 101 -12.76 3.22 -20.00
CA THR A 101 -13.82 2.62 -20.83
C THR A 101 -15.07 2.24 -20.05
N GLU A 102 -14.97 2.01 -18.74
CA GLU A 102 -16.12 1.64 -17.90
C GLU A 102 -17.02 2.85 -17.65
N THR A 103 -18.32 2.65 -17.92
CA THR A 103 -19.35 3.69 -17.81
C THR A 103 -20.04 3.68 -16.46
N ASP A 104 -20.15 2.52 -15.80
CA ASP A 104 -20.70 2.43 -14.46
C ASP A 104 -19.68 2.97 -13.44
N VAL A 105 -20.04 4.06 -12.76
CA VAL A 105 -19.17 4.70 -11.77
C VAL A 105 -18.82 3.78 -10.60
N ASN A 106 -19.70 2.87 -10.20
CA ASN A 106 -19.44 1.93 -9.12
C ASN A 106 -18.41 0.89 -9.54
N ILE A 107 -18.56 0.31 -10.73
CA ILE A 107 -17.59 -0.66 -11.28
C ILE A 107 -16.26 0.02 -11.54
N ARG A 108 -16.26 1.21 -12.14
CA ARG A 108 -15.04 2.00 -12.39
C ARG A 108 -14.30 2.34 -11.10
N THR A 109 -15.00 2.83 -10.07
CA THR A 109 -14.42 3.18 -8.78
C THR A 109 -13.85 1.95 -8.06
N TYR A 110 -14.58 0.83 -8.09
CA TYR A 110 -14.12 -0.45 -7.57
C TYR A 110 -12.86 -0.94 -8.29
N ALA A 111 -12.86 -0.92 -9.63
CA ALA A 111 -11.74 -1.35 -10.46
C ALA A 111 -10.46 -0.56 -10.19
N VAL A 112 -10.56 0.77 -10.04
CA VAL A 112 -9.42 1.62 -9.68
C VAL A 112 -8.98 1.36 -8.23
N TRP A 113 -9.92 1.19 -7.31
CA TRP A 113 -9.61 0.88 -5.92
C TRP A 113 -8.81 -0.42 -5.78
N VAL A 114 -9.23 -1.49 -6.47
CA VAL A 114 -8.52 -2.78 -6.51
C VAL A 114 -7.07 -2.59 -6.98
N SER A 115 -6.86 -1.89 -8.11
CA SER A 115 -5.50 -1.68 -8.62
C SER A 115 -4.64 -0.87 -7.66
N GLU A 116 -5.18 0.19 -7.05
CA GLU A 116 -4.45 1.03 -6.12
C GLU A 116 -4.04 0.26 -4.86
N ILE A 117 -4.89 -0.64 -4.33
CA ILE A 117 -4.53 -1.49 -3.20
C ILE A 117 -3.45 -2.50 -3.60
N MET A 118 -3.57 -3.13 -4.78
CA MET A 118 -2.56 -4.09 -5.26
C MET A 118 -1.19 -3.44 -5.50
N LEU A 119 -1.15 -2.21 -6.03
CA LEU A 119 0.08 -1.49 -6.36
C LEU A 119 0.85 -0.97 -5.13
N GLN A 120 0.25 -0.97 -3.94
CA GLN A 120 0.95 -0.59 -2.71
C GLN A 120 2.15 -1.50 -2.43
N GLN A 121 3.36 -1.00 -2.63
CA GLN A 121 4.60 -1.76 -2.42
C GLN A 121 4.69 -3.05 -3.26
N THR A 122 4.04 -3.08 -4.43
CA THR A 122 4.13 -4.21 -5.38
C THR A 122 4.40 -3.67 -6.78
N GLN A 123 5.25 -4.36 -7.54
CA GLN A 123 5.65 -3.90 -8.88
C GLN A 123 4.49 -4.04 -9.87
N VAL A 124 4.38 -3.08 -10.80
CA VAL A 124 3.34 -3.06 -11.84
C VAL A 124 3.31 -4.35 -12.65
N THR A 125 4.48 -4.90 -13.00
CA THR A 125 4.59 -6.15 -13.77
C THR A 125 3.94 -7.33 -13.07
N THR A 126 4.13 -7.44 -11.76
CA THR A 126 3.48 -8.48 -10.94
C THR A 126 1.97 -8.26 -10.84
N VAL A 127 1.52 -7.02 -10.65
CA VAL A 127 0.10 -6.73 -10.40
C VAL A 127 -0.79 -7.03 -11.61
N LYS A 128 -0.29 -6.92 -12.85
CA LYS A 128 -1.08 -7.15 -14.08
C LYS A 128 -1.87 -8.46 -14.05
N ASP A 129 -1.21 -9.57 -13.78
CA ASP A 129 -1.84 -10.90 -13.83
C ASP A 129 -2.83 -11.11 -12.69
N TYR A 130 -2.50 -10.61 -11.48
CA TYR A 130 -3.39 -10.69 -10.33
C TYR A 130 -4.64 -9.84 -10.52
N TYR A 131 -4.48 -8.61 -11.04
CA TYR A 131 -5.60 -7.74 -11.33
C TYR A 131 -6.56 -8.36 -12.34
N ASN A 132 -6.05 -8.91 -13.44
CA ASN A 132 -6.89 -9.55 -14.45
C ASN A 132 -7.65 -10.76 -13.91
N LYS A 133 -6.99 -11.63 -13.14
CA LYS A 133 -7.65 -12.78 -12.49
C LYS A 133 -8.69 -12.33 -11.47
N TRP A 134 -8.36 -11.31 -10.67
CA TRP A 134 -9.24 -10.73 -9.66
C TRP A 134 -10.50 -10.14 -10.28
N MET A 135 -10.36 -9.23 -11.24
CA MET A 135 -11.50 -8.58 -11.90
C MET A 135 -12.33 -9.56 -12.73
N LYS A 136 -11.74 -10.67 -13.21
CA LYS A 136 -12.51 -11.76 -13.84
C LYS A 136 -13.37 -12.53 -12.84
N ARG A 137 -12.86 -12.76 -11.61
CA ARG A 137 -13.58 -13.52 -10.57
C ARG A 137 -14.61 -12.65 -9.84
N TRP A 138 -14.24 -11.41 -9.53
CA TRP A 138 -15.06 -10.43 -8.83
C TRP A 138 -15.09 -9.12 -9.62
N PRO A 139 -15.95 -9.02 -10.66
CA PRO A 139 -16.02 -7.83 -11.49
C PRO A 139 -16.62 -6.63 -10.75
N THR A 140 -17.47 -6.86 -9.74
CA THR A 140 -18.11 -5.80 -8.96
C THR A 140 -17.80 -5.89 -7.46
N VAL A 141 -18.09 -4.80 -6.74
CA VAL A 141 -17.99 -4.77 -5.27
C VAL A 141 -18.90 -5.79 -4.59
N HIS A 142 -20.05 -6.12 -5.20
CA HIS A 142 -20.98 -7.13 -4.68
C HIS A 142 -20.40 -8.53 -4.75
N ASP A 143 -19.74 -8.87 -5.86
CA ASP A 143 -19.10 -10.17 -6.05
C ASP A 143 -17.99 -10.38 -5.02
N LEU A 144 -17.17 -9.34 -4.78
CA LEU A 144 -16.13 -9.40 -3.76
C LEU A 144 -16.71 -9.48 -2.34
N ALA A 145 -17.78 -8.73 -2.05
CA ALA A 145 -18.40 -8.72 -0.73
C ALA A 145 -19.02 -10.09 -0.36
N ALA A 146 -19.48 -10.86 -1.35
CA ALA A 146 -20.02 -12.20 -1.17
C ALA A 146 -18.94 -13.28 -1.03
N ALA A 147 -17.68 -12.97 -1.32
CA ALA A 147 -16.59 -13.92 -1.22
C ALA A 147 -16.26 -14.28 0.23
N THR A 148 -15.64 -15.44 0.42
CA THR A 148 -15.04 -15.80 1.71
C THR A 148 -13.65 -15.18 1.85
N LEU A 149 -13.20 -14.96 3.09
CA LEU A 149 -11.82 -14.49 3.34
C LEU A 149 -10.78 -15.49 2.80
N GLU A 150 -11.11 -16.79 2.81
CA GLU A 150 -10.23 -17.82 2.26
C GLU A 150 -10.06 -17.68 0.75
N GLU A 151 -11.15 -17.53 -0.02
CA GLU A 151 -11.06 -17.28 -1.46
C GLU A 151 -10.25 -16.01 -1.76
N VAL A 152 -10.46 -14.94 -0.98
CA VAL A 152 -9.69 -13.69 -1.10
C VAL A 152 -8.21 -13.94 -0.85
N ASN A 153 -7.86 -14.68 0.21
CA ASN A 153 -6.48 -15.02 0.55
C ASN A 153 -5.82 -15.90 -0.53
N GLN A 154 -6.57 -16.84 -1.13
CA GLN A 154 -6.10 -17.67 -2.25
C GLN A 154 -5.82 -16.81 -3.48
N MET A 155 -6.72 -15.89 -3.84
CA MET A 155 -6.53 -14.98 -4.98
C MET A 155 -5.41 -13.95 -4.75
N TRP A 156 -5.14 -13.60 -3.49
CA TRP A 156 -4.04 -12.69 -3.11
C TRP A 156 -2.69 -13.42 -2.92
N ALA A 157 -2.68 -14.76 -2.96
CA ALA A 157 -1.53 -15.56 -2.61
C ALA A 157 -0.33 -15.24 -3.52
N GLY A 158 0.74 -14.71 -2.93
CA GLY A 158 1.96 -14.32 -3.63
C GLY A 158 2.15 -12.81 -3.83
N LEU A 159 1.12 -11.98 -3.67
CA LEU A 159 1.26 -10.51 -3.72
C LEU A 159 1.94 -9.92 -2.47
N GLY A 160 1.93 -10.66 -1.36
CA GLY A 160 2.40 -10.18 -0.06
C GLY A 160 1.49 -9.14 0.57
N TYR A 161 1.76 -8.78 1.84
CA TYR A 161 0.94 -7.84 2.62
C TYR A 161 -0.57 -8.18 2.59
N TYR A 162 -0.92 -9.41 2.97
CA TYR A 162 -2.29 -9.95 2.91
C TYR A 162 -3.35 -9.12 3.63
N SER A 163 -2.96 -8.31 4.63
CA SER A 163 -3.85 -7.36 5.28
C SER A 163 -4.48 -6.35 4.31
N ARG A 164 -3.86 -6.09 3.15
CA ARG A 164 -4.43 -5.28 2.07
C ARG A 164 -5.63 -5.95 1.43
N GLY A 165 -5.51 -7.21 1.01
CA GLY A 165 -6.62 -7.99 0.45
C GLY A 165 -7.77 -8.15 1.45
N LYS A 166 -7.44 -8.42 2.73
CA LYS A 166 -8.43 -8.48 3.81
C LYS A 166 -9.20 -7.16 3.97
N ARG A 167 -8.50 -6.02 4.08
CA ARG A 167 -9.15 -4.70 4.23
C ARG A 167 -9.98 -4.31 3.02
N LEU A 168 -9.52 -4.66 1.82
CA LEU A 168 -10.27 -4.46 0.58
C LEU A 168 -11.59 -5.26 0.62
N HIS A 169 -11.55 -6.51 1.07
CA HIS A 169 -12.74 -7.35 1.26
C HIS A 169 -13.67 -6.79 2.36
N GLU A 170 -13.16 -6.46 3.54
CA GLU A 170 -13.93 -5.81 4.63
C GLU A 170 -14.59 -4.51 4.13
N GLY A 171 -13.88 -3.73 3.31
CA GLY A 171 -14.43 -2.52 2.73
C GLY A 171 -15.52 -2.79 1.69
N ALA A 172 -15.39 -3.83 0.86
CA ALA A 172 -16.43 -4.23 -0.08
C ALA A 172 -17.71 -4.69 0.64
N GLN A 173 -17.55 -5.48 1.70
CA GLN A 173 -18.66 -5.88 2.58
C GLN A 173 -19.37 -4.66 3.16
N LYS A 174 -18.61 -3.67 3.67
CA LYS A 174 -19.15 -2.41 4.17
C LYS A 174 -19.91 -1.61 3.10
N VAL A 175 -19.39 -1.53 1.88
CA VAL A 175 -20.09 -0.85 0.77
C VAL A 175 -21.46 -1.49 0.53
N VAL A 176 -21.55 -2.82 0.52
CA VAL A 176 -22.81 -3.52 0.28
C VAL A 176 -23.77 -3.36 1.47
N SER A 177 -23.30 -3.58 2.70
CA SER A 177 -24.16 -3.61 3.89
C SER A 177 -24.58 -2.23 4.38
N GLU A 178 -23.68 -1.24 4.38
CA GLU A 178 -23.93 0.09 4.95
C GLU A 178 -24.20 1.14 3.87
N LEU A 179 -23.58 1.02 2.69
CA LEU A 179 -23.71 1.99 1.60
C LEU A 179 -24.64 1.51 0.46
N LYS A 180 -25.38 0.42 0.68
CA LYS A 180 -26.37 -0.14 -0.25
C LYS A 180 -25.77 -0.45 -1.64
N GLY A 181 -24.53 -0.90 -1.66
CA GLY A 181 -23.81 -1.23 -2.90
C GLY A 181 -23.31 -0.02 -3.69
N GLN A 182 -23.47 1.21 -3.17
CA GLN A 182 -23.01 2.43 -3.83
C GLN A 182 -21.62 2.81 -3.34
N MET A 183 -20.68 2.89 -4.27
CA MET A 183 -19.32 3.35 -4.00
C MET A 183 -19.33 4.83 -3.58
N PRO A 184 -18.53 5.24 -2.59
CA PRO A 184 -18.41 6.65 -2.22
C PRO A 184 -17.92 7.51 -3.40
N GLN A 185 -18.61 8.63 -3.65
CA GLN A 185 -18.42 9.46 -4.86
C GLN A 185 -17.49 10.66 -4.66
N THR A 186 -16.77 10.72 -3.54
CA THR A 186 -15.74 11.74 -3.28
C THR A 186 -14.52 11.17 -2.58
N ALA A 187 -13.33 11.74 -2.81
CA ALA A 187 -12.10 11.39 -2.10
C ALA A 187 -12.27 11.48 -0.58
N ASP A 188 -12.95 12.52 -0.07
CA ASP A 188 -13.24 12.65 1.36
C ASP A 188 -14.13 11.52 1.88
N SER A 189 -15.18 11.16 1.14
CA SER A 189 -16.05 10.04 1.51
C SER A 189 -15.33 8.69 1.46
N LEU A 190 -14.49 8.46 0.45
CA LEU A 190 -13.63 7.27 0.34
C LEU A 190 -12.70 7.15 1.54
N LEU A 191 -12.03 8.26 1.92
CA LEU A 191 -11.12 8.34 3.06
C LEU A 191 -11.82 8.07 4.40
N LYS A 192 -13.02 8.62 4.60
CA LYS A 192 -13.76 8.50 5.86
C LYS A 192 -14.46 7.16 6.02
N GLN A 193 -14.93 6.57 4.92
CA GLN A 193 -15.86 5.45 4.99
C GLN A 193 -15.19 4.10 4.71
N LEU A 194 -14.14 4.01 3.89
CA LEU A 194 -13.58 2.72 3.48
C LEU A 194 -12.35 2.31 4.32
N PRO A 195 -12.35 1.12 4.94
CA PRO A 195 -11.20 0.64 5.70
C PRO A 195 -9.99 0.41 4.77
N GLY A 196 -8.81 0.80 5.23
CA GLY A 196 -7.57 0.65 4.47
C GLY A 196 -7.37 1.66 3.33
N VAL A 197 -8.31 2.59 3.12
CA VAL A 197 -8.15 3.71 2.20
C VAL A 197 -7.53 4.90 2.93
N GLY A 198 -6.27 5.21 2.60
CA GLY A 198 -5.57 6.40 3.10
C GLY A 198 -5.69 7.60 2.15
N ARG A 199 -5.12 8.75 2.55
CA ARG A 199 -5.17 10.02 1.78
C ARG A 199 -4.74 9.85 0.32
N TYR A 200 -3.65 9.11 0.08
CA TYR A 200 -3.19 8.77 -1.27
C TYR A 200 -4.26 8.01 -2.08
N THR A 201 -4.73 6.87 -1.56
CA THR A 201 -5.67 5.99 -2.28
C THR A 201 -7.00 6.71 -2.54
N ALA A 202 -7.48 7.50 -1.58
CA ALA A 202 -8.66 8.34 -1.75
C ALA A 202 -8.49 9.37 -2.88
N ALA A 203 -7.35 10.08 -2.92
CA ALA A 203 -7.08 11.07 -3.97
C ALA A 203 -6.86 10.42 -5.35
N ALA A 204 -6.18 9.26 -5.40
CA ALA A 204 -5.99 8.50 -6.63
C ALA A 204 -7.33 8.05 -7.22
N ILE A 205 -8.19 7.42 -6.42
CA ILE A 205 -9.54 7.01 -6.86
C ILE A 205 -10.39 8.25 -7.22
N GLY A 206 -10.39 9.27 -6.37
CA GLY A 206 -11.15 10.51 -6.57
C GLY A 206 -10.80 11.21 -7.88
N SER A 207 -9.52 11.29 -8.22
CA SER A 207 -9.09 11.92 -9.47
C SER A 207 -9.28 11.02 -10.70
N ILE A 208 -8.94 9.73 -10.61
CA ILE A 208 -8.94 8.80 -11.75
C ILE A 208 -10.36 8.34 -12.11
N ALA A 209 -11.16 7.91 -11.13
CA ALA A 209 -12.48 7.33 -11.38
C ALA A 209 -13.61 8.36 -11.35
N LEU A 210 -13.45 9.43 -10.56
CA LEU A 210 -14.51 10.39 -10.24
C LEU A 210 -14.23 11.80 -10.79
N GLY A 211 -13.08 12.03 -11.44
CA GLY A 211 -12.73 13.32 -12.05
C GLY A 211 -12.53 14.46 -11.06
N GLN A 212 -12.30 14.18 -9.78
CA GLN A 212 -12.11 15.22 -8.77
C GLN A 212 -10.74 15.87 -8.90
N VAL A 213 -10.73 17.20 -8.83
CA VAL A 213 -9.50 18.02 -8.86
C VAL A 213 -8.81 17.95 -7.50
N THR A 214 -8.06 16.86 -7.28
CA THR A 214 -7.26 16.64 -6.08
C THR A 214 -5.94 15.98 -6.47
N GLY A 215 -4.82 16.49 -5.95
CA GLY A 215 -3.50 15.91 -6.18
C GLY A 215 -3.33 14.60 -5.42
N ALA A 216 -2.63 13.62 -5.99
CA ALA A 216 -2.33 12.35 -5.32
C ALA A 216 -0.81 12.20 -5.11
N VAL A 217 -0.40 11.92 -3.87
CA VAL A 217 1.03 11.87 -3.49
C VAL A 217 1.42 10.47 -3.03
N ASP A 218 2.18 9.74 -3.86
CA ASP A 218 2.84 8.47 -3.52
C ASP A 218 4.38 8.64 -3.39
N GLY A 219 5.10 7.54 -3.17
CA GLY A 219 6.55 7.57 -3.10
C GLY A 219 7.25 8.02 -4.39
N ASN A 220 6.60 7.92 -5.56
CA ASN A 220 7.10 8.45 -6.82
C ASN A 220 6.92 9.97 -6.88
N VAL A 221 5.73 10.47 -6.57
CA VAL A 221 5.38 11.88 -6.56
C VAL A 221 6.18 12.64 -5.49
N ILE A 222 6.37 12.09 -4.29
CA ILE A 222 7.26 12.66 -3.26
C ILE A 222 8.65 12.94 -3.86
N ARG A 223 9.24 11.95 -4.53
CA ARG A 223 10.57 12.08 -5.13
C ARG A 223 10.60 13.12 -6.26
N VAL A 224 9.60 13.12 -7.12
CA VAL A 224 9.48 14.10 -8.22
C VAL A 224 9.37 15.52 -7.65
N LEU A 225 8.45 15.76 -6.73
CA LEU A 225 8.21 17.08 -6.13
C LEU A 225 9.41 17.58 -5.33
N CYS A 226 10.04 16.73 -4.52
CA CYS A 226 11.25 17.08 -3.80
C CYS A 226 12.38 17.52 -4.75
N ARG A 227 12.51 16.90 -5.93
CA ARG A 227 13.50 17.32 -6.94
C ARG A 227 13.07 18.56 -7.73
N LEU A 228 11.78 18.68 -8.07
CA LEU A 228 11.27 19.85 -8.78
C LEU A 228 11.45 21.14 -7.97
N ARG A 229 11.29 21.04 -6.65
CA ARG A 229 11.32 22.20 -5.74
C ARG A 229 12.44 22.16 -4.71
N ALA A 230 13.43 21.29 -4.91
CA ALA A 230 14.63 21.15 -4.07
C ALA A 230 14.29 21.11 -2.55
N ILE A 231 13.29 20.31 -2.20
CA ILE A 231 12.89 20.08 -0.81
C ILE A 231 13.82 19.04 -0.21
N GLY A 232 14.63 19.48 0.75
CA GLY A 232 15.74 18.73 1.33
C GLY A 232 15.53 18.20 2.73
N ALA A 233 14.52 18.69 3.44
CA ALA A 233 14.15 18.17 4.75
C ALA A 233 13.62 16.73 4.66
N ASP A 234 13.50 16.06 5.82
CA ASP A 234 12.98 14.71 5.92
C ASP A 234 11.60 14.60 5.27
N SER A 235 11.53 13.82 4.19
CA SER A 235 10.31 13.57 3.42
C SER A 235 9.19 12.85 4.19
N THR A 236 9.47 12.35 5.39
CA THR A 236 8.50 11.74 6.31
C THR A 236 8.02 12.69 7.41
N SER A 237 8.59 13.90 7.49
CA SER A 237 8.15 14.92 8.47
C SER A 237 6.74 15.43 8.11
N PRO A 238 5.91 15.82 9.11
CA PRO A 238 4.59 16.38 8.85
C PRO A 238 4.63 17.65 7.99
N ALA A 239 5.60 18.55 8.24
CA ALA A 239 5.75 19.80 7.50
C ALA A 239 6.04 19.56 6.00
N VAL A 240 6.97 18.66 5.68
CA VAL A 240 7.27 18.30 4.29
C VAL A 240 6.10 17.55 3.66
N THR A 241 5.45 16.66 4.41
CA THR A 241 4.29 15.92 3.91
C THR A 241 3.19 16.87 3.46
N GLU A 242 2.78 17.83 4.29
CA GLU A 242 1.75 18.81 3.91
C GLU A 242 2.19 19.70 2.76
N ALA A 243 3.44 20.20 2.77
CA ALA A 243 3.96 20.99 1.65
C ALA A 243 3.91 20.24 0.31
N LEU A 244 4.21 18.93 0.30
CA LEU A 244 4.13 18.10 -0.91
C LEU A 244 2.68 17.90 -1.37
N TRP A 245 1.73 17.77 -0.45
CA TRP A 245 0.30 17.72 -0.78
C TRP A 245 -0.21 19.05 -1.33
N ASP A 246 0.21 20.18 -0.77
CA ASP A 246 -0.14 21.52 -1.26
C ASP A 246 0.42 21.76 -2.66
N LEU A 247 1.66 21.35 -2.92
CA LEU A 247 2.25 21.40 -4.26
C LEU A 247 1.47 20.52 -5.24
N ALA A 248 1.11 19.30 -4.85
CA ALA A 248 0.32 18.41 -5.71
C ALA A 248 -1.06 19.01 -6.03
N ASN A 249 -1.74 19.60 -5.05
CA ASN A 249 -3.03 20.28 -5.25
C ASN A 249 -2.90 21.58 -6.07
N THR A 250 -1.77 22.27 -5.96
CA THR A 250 -1.49 23.45 -6.81
C THR A 250 -1.29 23.02 -8.27
N LEU A 251 -0.62 21.89 -8.49
CA LEU A 251 -0.24 21.42 -9.82
C LEU A 251 -1.30 20.61 -10.55
N VAL A 252 -2.19 19.91 -9.83
CA VAL A 252 -3.17 19.01 -10.47
C VAL A 252 -3.96 19.75 -11.54
N ASP A 253 -4.08 19.13 -12.71
CA ASP A 253 -4.78 19.73 -13.84
C ASP A 253 -6.30 19.77 -13.56
N PRO A 254 -6.97 20.93 -13.76
CA PRO A 254 -8.40 21.05 -13.47
C PRO A 254 -9.29 20.32 -14.49
N GLU A 255 -8.80 20.05 -15.71
CA GLU A 255 -9.57 19.38 -16.76
C GLU A 255 -9.31 17.86 -16.77
N ARG A 256 -8.07 17.45 -16.48
CA ARG A 256 -7.60 16.06 -16.53
C ARG A 256 -6.91 15.64 -15.22
N PRO A 257 -7.56 15.74 -14.04
CA PRO A 257 -6.89 15.50 -12.76
C PRO A 257 -6.38 14.07 -12.60
N GLY A 258 -7.15 13.08 -13.07
CA GLY A 258 -6.76 11.67 -13.06
C GLY A 258 -5.52 11.38 -13.92
N ASP A 259 -5.49 11.89 -15.15
CA ASP A 259 -4.32 11.73 -16.03
C ASP A 259 -3.10 12.46 -15.49
N PHE A 260 -3.28 13.66 -14.93
CA PHE A 260 -2.18 14.42 -14.34
C PHE A 260 -1.52 13.65 -13.18
N ASN A 261 -2.33 13.13 -12.26
CA ASN A 261 -1.81 12.34 -11.13
C ASN A 261 -1.09 11.08 -11.62
N GLN A 262 -1.67 10.36 -12.58
CA GLN A 262 -1.01 9.20 -13.16
C GLN A 262 0.27 9.57 -13.91
N ALA A 263 0.33 10.73 -14.57
CA ALA A 263 1.51 11.22 -15.25
C ALA A 263 2.65 11.55 -14.27
N MET A 264 2.33 12.17 -13.12
CA MET A 264 3.32 12.41 -12.05
C MET A 264 3.88 11.09 -11.48
N MET A 265 3.01 10.09 -11.26
CA MET A 265 3.43 8.75 -10.81
C MET A 265 4.29 8.06 -11.87
N GLU A 266 3.88 8.10 -13.15
CA GLU A 266 4.59 7.50 -14.28
C GLU A 266 5.97 8.16 -14.50
N LEU A 267 6.05 9.49 -14.37
CA LEU A 267 7.28 10.25 -14.45
C LEU A 267 8.27 9.78 -13.38
N GLY A 268 7.82 9.65 -12.13
CA GLY A 268 8.65 9.10 -11.06
C GLY A 268 9.06 7.65 -11.31
N ALA A 269 8.15 6.82 -11.82
CA ALA A 269 8.42 5.40 -12.06
C ALA A 269 9.42 5.15 -13.19
N ARG A 270 9.40 5.95 -14.27
CA ARG A 270 10.18 5.69 -15.50
C ARG A 270 11.34 6.63 -15.75
N ILE A 271 11.21 7.90 -15.39
CA ILE A 271 12.20 8.93 -15.74
C ILE A 271 12.94 9.40 -14.50
N CYS A 272 12.21 9.93 -13.52
CA CYS A 272 12.76 10.47 -12.29
C CYS A 272 12.95 9.35 -11.26
N THR A 273 13.76 8.34 -11.59
CA THR A 273 13.94 7.11 -10.79
C THR A 273 14.82 7.34 -9.54
N PRO A 274 14.84 6.41 -8.57
CA PRO A 274 15.60 6.58 -7.33
C PRO A 274 17.13 6.64 -7.48
N LYS A 275 17.72 5.89 -8.43
CA LYS A 275 19.19 5.75 -8.54
C LYS A 275 19.78 6.35 -9.82
N ALA A 276 19.08 6.26 -10.95
CA ALA A 276 19.59 6.70 -12.25
C ALA A 276 18.49 7.46 -13.00
N PRO A 277 18.14 8.69 -12.57
CA PRO A 277 17.10 9.46 -13.22
C PRO A 277 17.55 9.93 -14.62
N LEU A 278 16.66 9.80 -15.60
CA LEU A 278 16.90 10.16 -17.00
C LEU A 278 16.59 11.64 -17.22
N CYS A 279 17.32 12.53 -16.53
CA CYS A 279 17.03 13.97 -16.52
C CYS A 279 17.00 14.60 -17.92
N SER A 280 17.85 14.15 -18.84
CA SER A 280 17.89 14.62 -20.24
C SER A 280 16.62 14.30 -21.04
N GLN A 281 15.85 13.29 -20.62
CA GLN A 281 14.59 12.87 -21.26
C GLN A 281 13.36 13.35 -20.47
N CYS A 282 13.56 14.13 -19.40
CA CYS A 282 12.46 14.55 -18.53
C CYS A 282 11.63 15.66 -19.18
N PRO A 283 10.31 15.48 -19.37
CA PRO A 283 9.46 16.45 -20.06
C PRO A 283 9.34 17.77 -19.29
N VAL A 284 9.53 17.74 -17.97
CA VAL A 284 9.43 18.90 -17.07
C VAL A 284 10.81 19.32 -16.53
N GLN A 285 11.89 18.98 -17.24
CA GLN A 285 13.26 19.27 -16.83
C GLN A 285 13.49 20.76 -16.54
N THR A 286 12.95 21.65 -17.38
CA THR A 286 13.06 23.11 -17.26
C THR A 286 12.50 23.63 -15.94
N HIS A 287 11.52 22.95 -15.35
CA HIS A 287 10.90 23.31 -14.07
C HIS A 287 11.70 22.82 -12.85
N CYS A 288 12.69 21.93 -13.06
CA CYS A 288 13.36 21.20 -11.99
C CYS A 288 14.51 21.98 -11.34
N ARG A 289 14.30 22.47 -10.10
CA ARG A 289 15.31 23.22 -9.34
C ARG A 289 16.55 22.39 -9.04
N SER A 290 16.40 21.12 -8.66
CA SER A 290 17.55 20.25 -8.39
C SER A 290 18.43 20.05 -9.63
N TYR A 291 17.82 19.88 -10.81
CA TYR A 291 18.57 19.74 -12.06
C TYR A 291 19.28 21.05 -12.43
N ARG A 292 18.61 22.20 -12.31
CA ARG A 292 19.25 23.51 -12.52
C ARG A 292 20.46 23.72 -11.61
N LYS A 293 20.37 23.32 -10.33
CA LYS A 293 21.49 23.40 -9.38
C LYS A 293 22.68 22.55 -9.81
N VAL A 294 22.43 21.31 -10.25
CA VAL A 294 23.48 20.42 -10.80
C VAL A 294 24.16 21.06 -12.01
N ASN A 295 23.39 21.55 -12.99
CA ASN A 295 23.95 22.16 -14.19
C ASN A 295 24.76 23.42 -13.88
N ALA A 296 24.27 24.30 -13.01
CA ALA A 296 24.98 25.51 -12.60
C ALA A 296 26.33 25.18 -11.96
N LYS A 297 26.39 24.14 -11.11
CA LYS A 297 27.62 23.68 -10.48
C LYS A 297 28.60 23.06 -11.48
N GLN A 298 28.10 22.25 -12.42
CA GLN A 298 28.92 21.69 -13.50
C GLN A 298 29.54 22.80 -14.37
N GLU A 299 28.75 23.81 -14.76
CA GLU A 299 29.26 24.97 -15.51
C GLU A 299 30.32 25.74 -14.73
N GLN A 300 30.12 25.96 -13.42
CA GLN A 300 31.11 26.61 -12.56
C GLN A 300 32.42 25.80 -12.50
N ASN A 301 32.33 24.48 -12.35
CA ASN A 301 33.50 23.60 -12.31
C ASN A 301 34.24 23.59 -13.65
N SER A 302 33.52 23.55 -14.78
CA SER A 302 34.12 23.67 -16.12
C SER A 302 34.80 25.02 -16.35
N LYS A 303 34.20 26.13 -15.87
CA LYS A 303 34.81 27.46 -15.96
C LYS A 303 36.09 27.59 -15.13
N LYS A 304 36.13 26.99 -13.93
CA LYS A 304 37.34 26.93 -13.09
C LYS A 304 38.48 26.18 -13.78
N LEU A 305 38.17 25.11 -14.52
CA LEU A 305 39.15 24.31 -15.25
C LEU A 305 39.66 25.00 -16.54
N LEU A 306 38.81 25.78 -17.21
CA LEU A 306 39.11 26.36 -18.53
C LEU A 306 39.67 27.81 -18.49
N GLY A 307 39.84 28.41 -17.32
CA GLY A 307 40.55 29.69 -17.14
C GLY A 307 39.98 30.92 -17.87
N LYS A 308 38.77 30.86 -18.45
CA LYS A 308 38.19 31.97 -19.24
C LYS A 308 37.19 32.82 -18.44
N MET A 309 37.49 34.12 -18.35
CA MET A 309 36.56 35.19 -18.03
C MET A 309 35.51 35.36 -19.14
N GLY A 310 34.27 35.68 -18.76
CA GLY A 310 33.31 36.31 -19.68
C GLY A 310 31.99 35.57 -19.89
N LYS A 311 31.20 35.40 -18.83
CA LYS A 311 29.72 35.53 -18.86
C LYS A 311 29.24 35.58 -17.41
N LYS A 312 28.49 36.64 -17.06
CA LYS A 312 27.82 36.78 -15.76
C LYS A 312 27.07 35.47 -15.49
N PRO A 313 27.27 34.80 -14.34
CA PRO A 313 26.52 33.58 -14.04
C PRO A 313 25.04 33.91 -14.14
N LEU A 314 24.26 33.02 -14.76
CA LEU A 314 22.81 33.06 -14.63
C LEU A 314 22.51 33.12 -13.13
N ILE A 315 21.79 34.16 -12.69
CA ILE A 315 21.30 34.25 -11.31
C ILE A 315 20.21 33.19 -11.22
N VAL A 316 20.63 31.96 -10.92
CA VAL A 316 19.75 30.86 -10.60
C VAL A 316 19.36 31.06 -9.16
N PRO A 317 18.06 31.12 -8.83
CA PRO A 317 17.65 31.07 -7.44
C PRO A 317 18.27 29.84 -6.79
N ASP A 318 19.12 30.02 -5.79
CA ASP A 318 19.70 28.97 -4.97
C ASP A 318 18.92 28.86 -3.65
N ILE A 319 19.20 27.81 -2.89
CA ILE A 319 18.64 27.63 -1.56
C ILE A 319 18.98 28.80 -0.62
N GLU A 320 20.04 29.54 -0.91
CA GLU A 320 20.39 30.78 -0.20
C GLU A 320 19.37 31.92 -0.45
N ASP A 321 18.56 31.84 -1.53
CA ASP A 321 17.43 32.75 -1.77
C ASP A 321 16.16 32.33 -1.01
N CYS A 322 16.21 31.24 -0.24
CA CYS A 322 15.22 30.96 0.79
C CYS A 322 15.47 31.93 1.95
N GLY A 323 14.62 32.94 2.11
CA GLY A 323 14.78 34.11 3.01
C GLY A 323 15.04 33.87 4.51
N ASN A 324 15.30 32.63 4.93
CA ASN A 324 16.14 32.25 6.08
C ASN A 324 16.38 30.72 6.02
N THR A 325 17.51 30.27 5.48
CA THR A 325 17.89 28.85 5.39
C THR A 325 17.88 28.15 6.76
N GLU A 326 18.18 28.86 7.84
CA GLU A 326 18.20 28.32 9.21
C GLU A 326 16.80 28.06 9.80
N THR A 327 15.74 28.69 9.28
CA THR A 327 14.37 28.57 9.82
C THR A 327 13.41 27.83 8.89
N CYS A 328 13.83 27.54 7.66
CA CYS A 328 12.99 26.87 6.68
C CYS A 328 12.88 25.38 6.98
N SER A 329 11.68 24.93 7.33
CA SER A 329 11.35 23.52 7.59
C SER A 329 11.45 22.59 6.36
N LEU A 330 11.70 23.14 5.16
CA LEU A 330 11.80 22.39 3.91
C LEU A 330 13.24 22.31 3.37
N CYS A 331 14.15 23.13 3.88
CA CYS A 331 15.55 23.13 3.49
C CYS A 331 16.27 21.86 4.01
N PRO A 332 17.30 21.36 3.31
CA PRO A 332 18.14 20.28 3.79
C PRO A 332 18.91 20.73 5.04
N SER A 333 19.05 19.82 5.99
CA SER A 333 19.84 20.02 7.21
C SER A 333 21.34 19.76 7.02
N GLU A 334 21.72 18.96 6.01
CA GLU A 334 23.13 18.61 5.74
C GLU A 334 23.56 19.23 4.39
N PRO A 335 24.86 19.45 4.16
CA PRO A 335 25.34 20.12 2.95
C PRO A 335 25.01 19.35 1.67
N TRP A 336 25.12 20.04 0.54
CA TRP A 336 24.97 19.45 -0.78
C TRP A 336 26.18 18.55 -1.11
N ASP A 337 25.91 17.36 -1.63
CA ASP A 337 26.92 16.45 -2.14
C ASP A 337 26.97 16.49 -3.68
N ASP A 338 28.10 16.93 -4.23
CA ASP A 338 28.30 17.07 -5.67
C ASP A 338 28.27 15.71 -6.40
N GLU A 339 28.61 14.59 -5.74
CA GLU A 339 28.60 13.25 -6.35
C GLU A 339 27.18 12.71 -6.54
N LEU A 340 26.25 13.11 -5.68
CA LEU A 340 24.86 12.67 -5.72
C LEU A 340 24.03 13.43 -6.77
N GLY A 341 24.40 14.67 -7.10
CA GLY A 341 23.63 15.52 -8.01
C GLY A 341 22.16 15.64 -7.59
N VAL A 342 21.20 15.33 -8.49
CA VAL A 342 19.76 15.36 -8.14
C VAL A 342 19.35 14.31 -7.09
N LEU A 343 20.22 13.33 -6.79
CA LEU A 343 19.98 12.29 -5.78
C LEU A 343 20.13 12.81 -4.35
N ASN A 344 20.60 14.06 -4.16
CA ASN A 344 20.47 14.78 -2.90
C ASN A 344 19.02 14.85 -2.38
N PHE A 345 18.02 14.64 -3.27
CA PHE A 345 16.60 14.67 -2.95
C PHE A 345 15.82 13.45 -3.46
N PRO A 346 14.81 12.97 -2.71
CA PRO A 346 14.45 13.36 -1.35
C PRO A 346 15.43 12.76 -0.33
N ARG A 347 15.64 13.46 0.78
CA ARG A 347 16.33 12.88 1.93
C ARG A 347 15.39 11.97 2.70
N LYS A 348 15.89 10.80 3.08
CA LYS A 348 15.15 9.80 3.85
C LYS A 348 15.92 9.47 5.12
N PRO A 349 15.23 9.34 6.26
CA PRO A 349 15.87 8.95 7.49
C PRO A 349 16.43 7.53 7.38
N ALA A 350 17.48 7.25 8.15
CA ALA A 350 17.99 5.90 8.30
C ALA A 350 16.89 4.98 8.83
N LYS A 351 16.74 3.80 8.22
CA LYS A 351 15.74 2.81 8.66
C LYS A 351 16.23 2.12 9.94
N LYS A 352 15.35 1.99 10.93
CA LYS A 352 15.60 1.15 12.11
C LYS A 352 15.81 -0.31 11.68
N PRO A 353 16.68 -1.07 12.38
CA PRO A 353 16.88 -2.48 12.09
C PRO A 353 15.57 -3.28 12.35
N PRO A 354 15.27 -4.29 11.53
CA PRO A 354 14.11 -5.15 11.72
C PRO A 354 14.27 -6.03 12.96
N ARG A 355 13.15 -6.36 13.60
CA ARG A 355 13.12 -7.27 14.75
C ARG A 355 13.49 -8.69 14.32
N GLN A 356 14.14 -9.46 15.18
CA GLN A 356 14.43 -10.87 14.95
C GLN A 356 13.41 -11.73 15.70
N GLU A 357 12.78 -12.69 15.02
CA GLU A 357 11.80 -13.60 15.62
C GLU A 357 12.15 -15.05 15.27
N ARG A 358 11.97 -15.97 16.23
CA ARG A 358 12.19 -17.41 16.06
C ARG A 358 10.89 -18.16 16.34
N THR A 359 10.55 -19.11 15.47
CA THR A 359 9.30 -19.89 15.58
C THR A 359 9.60 -21.36 15.35
N LEU A 360 9.16 -22.23 16.26
CA LEU A 360 9.10 -23.66 16.01
C LEU A 360 7.99 -23.93 14.99
N SER A 361 8.26 -24.73 13.97
CA SER A 361 7.26 -25.15 12.99
C SER A 361 7.35 -26.66 12.80
N CYS A 362 6.21 -27.35 12.80
CA CYS A 362 6.15 -28.80 12.65
C CYS A 362 5.44 -29.20 11.37
N VAL A 363 6.14 -29.91 10.49
CA VAL A 363 5.53 -30.57 9.34
C VAL A 363 5.04 -31.96 9.78
N VAL A 364 3.75 -32.04 10.09
CA VAL A 364 3.07 -33.28 10.46
C VAL A 364 2.58 -33.95 9.19
N ILE A 365 3.04 -35.17 8.95
CA ILE A 365 2.78 -35.95 7.74
C ILE A 365 1.95 -37.16 8.10
N ARG A 366 0.83 -37.35 7.40
CA ARG A 366 0.02 -38.57 7.43
C ARG A 366 0.24 -39.31 6.12
N ARG A 367 0.84 -40.49 6.20
CA ARG A 367 1.02 -41.35 5.02
C ARG A 367 -0.30 -42.01 4.67
N GLN A 368 -0.65 -41.95 3.38
CA GLN A 368 -1.79 -42.66 2.84
C GLN A 368 -1.34 -44.00 2.26
N GLU A 369 -2.16 -45.04 2.40
CA GLU A 369 -1.91 -46.35 1.79
C GLU A 369 -2.02 -46.28 0.26
N GLU A 370 -2.97 -45.47 -0.23
CA GLU A 370 -3.15 -45.13 -1.64
C GLU A 370 -3.28 -43.61 -1.79
N GLY A 371 -2.45 -42.99 -2.63
CA GLY A 371 -2.50 -41.55 -2.92
C GLY A 371 -1.30 -40.74 -2.41
N GLU A 372 -1.47 -39.42 -2.35
CA GLU A 372 -0.43 -38.50 -1.85
C GLU A 372 -0.41 -38.46 -0.31
N ASP A 373 0.78 -38.25 0.25
CA ASP A 373 0.93 -37.87 1.66
C ASP A 373 0.11 -36.60 1.95
N GLU A 374 -0.52 -36.59 3.12
CA GLU A 374 -1.26 -35.43 3.61
C GLU A 374 -0.51 -34.71 4.73
N TYR A 375 -0.73 -33.41 4.80
CA TYR A 375 -0.07 -32.51 5.72
C TYR A 375 -1.09 -31.83 6.61
N LEU A 376 -0.82 -31.75 7.91
CA LEU A 376 -1.66 -31.01 8.83
C LEU A 376 -1.34 -29.51 8.75
N LEU A 377 -2.38 -28.71 8.51
CA LEU A 377 -2.31 -27.26 8.53
C LEU A 377 -3.26 -26.72 9.61
N THR A 378 -2.87 -25.60 10.20
CA THR A 378 -3.66 -24.78 11.12
C THR A 378 -3.92 -23.43 10.49
N GLN A 379 -5.14 -22.91 10.61
CA GLN A 379 -5.46 -21.56 10.16
C GLN A 379 -5.02 -20.53 11.20
N ARG A 380 -4.30 -19.50 10.77
CA ARG A 380 -3.91 -18.38 11.64
C ARG A 380 -5.14 -17.56 12.05
N PRO A 381 -5.12 -16.92 13.24
CA PRO A 381 -6.19 -16.02 13.66
C PRO A 381 -6.54 -14.97 12.59
N ASP A 382 -7.76 -14.44 12.64
CA ASP A 382 -8.28 -13.42 11.72
C ASP A 382 -7.63 -12.02 11.90
N LYS A 383 -6.75 -11.90 12.90
CA LYS A 383 -6.00 -10.68 13.25
C LYS A 383 -4.52 -10.98 13.42
N GLY A 384 -3.68 -9.97 13.17
CA GLY A 384 -2.23 -10.04 13.33
C GLY A 384 -1.48 -10.42 12.04
N LEU A 385 -0.22 -10.84 12.20
CA LEU A 385 0.66 -11.19 11.09
C LEU A 385 0.10 -12.40 10.33
N LEU A 386 -0.04 -12.27 8.99
CA LEU A 386 -0.53 -13.32 8.10
C LEU A 386 -1.93 -13.85 8.47
N ALA A 387 -2.81 -12.95 8.91
CA ALA A 387 -4.16 -13.28 9.36
C ALA A 387 -4.96 -14.13 8.36
N GLY A 388 -5.59 -15.20 8.85
CA GLY A 388 -6.43 -16.11 8.06
C GLY A 388 -5.70 -16.98 7.03
N LEU A 389 -4.35 -16.93 6.97
CA LEU A 389 -3.58 -17.86 6.15
C LEU A 389 -3.43 -19.21 6.83
N TRP A 390 -3.26 -20.24 6.01
CA TRP A 390 -2.88 -21.57 6.47
C TRP A 390 -1.37 -21.63 6.75
N GLU A 391 -1.00 -22.34 7.81
CA GLU A 391 0.39 -22.62 8.14
C GLU A 391 0.55 -23.99 8.78
N PHE A 392 1.79 -24.50 8.78
CA PHE A 392 2.11 -25.64 9.61
C PHE A 392 1.99 -25.26 11.08
N PRO A 393 1.53 -26.18 11.96
CA PRO A 393 1.48 -25.95 13.40
C PRO A 393 2.77 -25.30 13.91
N SER A 394 2.63 -24.14 14.54
CA SER A 394 3.77 -23.29 14.87
C SER A 394 3.66 -22.65 16.26
N LEU A 395 4.82 -22.41 16.89
CA LEU A 395 4.93 -21.79 18.22
C LEU A 395 6.04 -20.74 18.21
N LEU A 396 5.74 -19.51 18.64
CA LEU A 396 6.75 -18.48 18.84
C LEU A 396 7.68 -18.88 20.00
N LEU A 397 8.98 -18.66 19.82
CA LEU A 397 9.99 -18.95 20.84
C LEU A 397 10.38 -17.68 21.60
N ASP A 398 10.28 -17.75 22.92
CA ASP A 398 10.88 -16.78 23.81
C ASP A 398 12.31 -17.20 24.16
N GLY A 399 13.29 -16.58 23.49
CA GLY A 399 14.72 -16.79 23.74
C GLY A 399 15.29 -18.12 23.20
N GLU A 400 16.49 -18.45 23.66
CA GLU A 400 17.18 -19.68 23.26
C GLU A 400 16.74 -20.87 24.13
N ASN A 401 16.20 -21.90 23.47
CA ASN A 401 15.78 -23.14 24.11
C ASN A 401 16.63 -24.31 23.58
N SER A 402 17.01 -25.24 24.44
CA SER A 402 17.67 -26.49 24.03
C SER A 402 16.76 -27.33 23.13
N GLU A 403 17.34 -28.17 22.27
CA GLU A 403 16.59 -29.05 21.36
C GLU A 403 15.55 -29.91 22.11
N THR A 404 15.91 -30.45 23.27
CA THR A 404 14.99 -31.23 24.12
C THR A 404 13.77 -30.40 24.57
N LYS A 405 13.99 -29.14 24.99
CA LYS A 405 12.89 -28.25 25.38
C LYS A 405 12.01 -27.88 24.18
N GLN A 406 12.62 -27.66 23.02
CA GLN A 406 11.88 -27.40 21.77
C GLN A 406 10.99 -28.59 21.38
N LYS A 407 11.53 -29.81 21.37
CA LYS A 407 10.77 -31.04 21.08
C LYS A 407 9.62 -31.23 22.05
N LYS A 408 9.84 -31.01 23.35
CA LYS A 408 8.79 -31.10 24.37
C LYS A 408 7.64 -30.12 24.13
N LEU A 409 7.95 -28.85 23.85
CA LEU A 409 6.94 -27.82 23.57
C LEU A 409 6.13 -28.17 22.31
N LEU A 410 6.82 -28.56 21.24
CA LEU A 410 6.19 -28.92 19.98
C LEU A 410 5.34 -30.20 20.13
N CYS A 411 5.85 -31.21 20.81
CA CYS A 411 5.12 -32.46 21.09
C CYS A 411 3.82 -32.20 21.86
N ALA A 412 3.85 -31.34 22.87
CA ALA A 412 2.67 -30.95 23.62
C ALA A 412 1.62 -30.28 22.72
N GLU A 413 2.06 -29.36 21.85
CA GLU A 413 1.15 -28.63 20.95
C GLU A 413 0.55 -29.52 19.86
N ILE A 414 1.36 -30.35 19.20
CA ILE A 414 0.84 -31.28 18.18
C ILE A 414 -0.09 -32.31 18.81
N SER A 415 0.24 -32.82 20.00
CA SER A 415 -0.65 -33.73 20.74
C SER A 415 -1.99 -33.08 21.06
N ARG A 416 -1.98 -31.78 21.42
CA ARG A 416 -3.19 -30.99 21.69
C ARG A 416 -4.05 -30.84 20.43
N ILE A 417 -3.44 -30.52 19.29
CA ILE A 417 -4.13 -30.32 18.00
C ILE A 417 -4.76 -31.64 17.50
N LEU A 418 -4.00 -32.74 17.55
CA LEU A 418 -4.45 -34.06 17.10
C LEU A 418 -5.39 -34.73 18.10
N GLY A 419 -5.42 -34.29 19.36
CA GLY A 419 -6.15 -34.97 20.42
C GLY A 419 -5.57 -36.34 20.81
N THR A 420 -4.33 -36.63 20.41
CA THR A 420 -3.62 -37.90 20.66
C THR A 420 -2.29 -37.66 21.36
N ARG A 421 -1.92 -38.52 22.32
CA ARG A 421 -0.63 -38.38 23.01
C ARG A 421 0.52 -38.88 22.13
N LEU A 422 1.39 -37.97 21.70
CA LEU A 422 2.63 -38.30 20.99
C LEU A 422 3.82 -38.40 21.95
N THR A 423 4.92 -38.99 21.47
CA THR A 423 6.21 -39.02 22.16
C THR A 423 7.23 -38.14 21.45
N GLU A 424 8.11 -37.49 22.21
CA GLU A 424 9.15 -36.60 21.68
C GLU A 424 10.11 -37.30 20.69
N SER A 425 10.27 -38.62 20.82
CA SER A 425 11.08 -39.46 19.93
C SER A 425 10.59 -39.49 18.48
N LEU A 426 9.34 -39.13 18.22
CA LEU A 426 8.76 -39.09 16.88
C LEU A 426 9.16 -37.81 16.11
N PHE A 427 9.70 -36.80 16.78
CA PHE A 427 10.03 -35.50 16.21
C PHE A 427 11.47 -35.47 15.70
N GLN A 428 11.62 -35.27 14.39
CA GLN A 428 12.91 -35.17 13.72
C GLN A 428 13.24 -33.73 13.38
N SER A 429 14.42 -33.26 13.80
CA SER A 429 14.92 -31.95 13.40
C SER A 429 15.27 -31.95 11.92
N VAL A 430 14.73 -30.98 11.17
CA VAL A 430 14.94 -30.84 9.72
C VAL A 430 15.94 -29.73 9.44
N GLY A 431 15.90 -28.65 10.23
CA GLY A 431 16.81 -27.50 10.13
C GLY A 431 16.07 -26.15 10.16
N GLU A 432 16.78 -25.07 9.85
CA GLU A 432 16.22 -23.71 9.94
C GLU A 432 15.86 -23.12 8.57
N VAL A 433 14.77 -22.36 8.50
CA VAL A 433 14.34 -21.60 7.31
C VAL A 433 14.22 -20.13 7.68
N VAL A 434 14.99 -19.28 7.01
CA VAL A 434 14.91 -17.82 7.21
C VAL A 434 13.94 -17.21 6.19
N HIS A 435 13.04 -16.38 6.68
CA HIS A 435 12.10 -15.59 5.89
C HIS A 435 12.13 -14.13 6.35
N ILE A 436 12.29 -13.21 5.39
CA ILE A 436 12.47 -11.79 5.67
C ILE A 436 11.18 -11.05 5.34
N PHE A 437 10.56 -10.45 6.36
CA PHE A 437 9.56 -9.40 6.23
C PHE A 437 10.24 -8.04 6.39
N THR A 438 9.56 -6.97 5.96
CA THR A 438 10.11 -5.61 6.01
C THR A 438 10.49 -5.13 7.41
N HIS A 439 9.78 -5.60 8.44
CA HIS A 439 10.00 -5.19 9.83
C HIS A 439 10.37 -6.35 10.77
N ILE A 440 10.39 -7.58 10.25
CA ILE A 440 10.63 -8.80 11.02
C ILE A 440 11.51 -9.73 10.18
N HIS A 441 12.63 -10.16 10.73
CA HIS A 441 13.43 -11.26 10.21
C HIS A 441 13.03 -12.51 10.99
N GLN A 442 12.35 -13.42 10.31
CA GLN A 442 11.76 -14.61 10.90
C GLN A 442 12.62 -15.83 10.62
N THR A 443 12.98 -16.57 11.65
CA THR A 443 13.64 -17.88 11.54
C THR A 443 12.69 -18.96 12.00
N TYR A 444 12.32 -19.87 11.09
CA TYR A 444 11.56 -21.06 11.40
C TYR A 444 12.51 -22.21 11.73
N ILE A 445 12.41 -22.77 12.92
CA ILE A 445 13.10 -24.01 13.29
C ILE A 445 12.16 -25.16 12.98
N VAL A 446 12.51 -25.95 11.97
CA VAL A 446 11.61 -26.92 11.35
C VAL A 446 11.85 -28.30 11.94
N TYR A 447 10.78 -28.91 12.43
CA TYR A 447 10.70 -30.31 12.78
C TYR A 447 9.71 -31.02 11.87
N SER A 448 9.83 -32.33 11.78
CA SER A 448 8.84 -33.17 11.12
C SER A 448 8.42 -34.34 12.01
N VAL A 449 7.20 -34.80 11.82
CA VAL A 449 6.66 -36.00 12.44
C VAL A 449 5.84 -36.75 11.41
N CYS A 450 6.00 -38.07 11.35
CA CYS A 450 5.28 -38.93 10.43
C CYS A 450 4.37 -39.87 11.21
N LEU A 451 3.07 -39.75 11.00
CA LEU A 451 2.06 -40.57 11.64
C LEU A 451 1.84 -41.84 10.81
N LYS A 452 1.78 -42.98 11.50
CA LYS A 452 1.57 -44.30 10.88
C LYS A 452 0.08 -44.67 10.70
N ASP A 453 -0.83 -43.88 11.27
CA ASP A 453 -2.26 -44.23 11.35
C ASP A 453 -3.12 -43.22 10.58
N GLY A 454 -3.74 -43.70 9.49
CA GLY A 454 -4.54 -42.90 8.56
C GLY A 454 -5.82 -42.31 9.17
N LYS A 455 -6.25 -42.76 10.36
CA LYS A 455 -7.52 -42.39 10.99
C LYS A 455 -7.42 -41.26 12.02
N THR A 456 -6.28 -40.58 12.13
CA THR A 456 -6.12 -39.49 13.12
C THR A 456 -7.04 -38.32 12.75
N GLN A 457 -8.17 -38.18 13.48
CA GLN A 457 -9.10 -37.06 13.33
C GLN A 457 -8.58 -35.84 14.10
N THR A 458 -8.69 -34.66 13.49
CA THR A 458 -8.41 -33.40 14.17
C THR A 458 -9.59 -32.99 15.05
N LYS A 459 -9.31 -32.33 16.17
CA LYS A 459 -10.36 -31.88 17.11
C LYS A 459 -10.88 -30.47 16.87
N THR A 460 -10.23 -29.70 15.99
CA THR A 460 -10.43 -28.26 15.88
C THR A 460 -10.89 -27.83 14.49
N ASP A 461 -11.89 -26.95 14.44
CA ASP A 461 -12.45 -26.44 13.19
C ASP A 461 -11.43 -25.62 12.36
N ASN A 462 -10.36 -25.12 13.00
CA ASN A 462 -9.29 -24.35 12.35
C ASN A 462 -8.12 -25.23 11.85
N THR A 463 -8.36 -26.52 11.62
CA THR A 463 -7.34 -27.44 11.10
C THR A 463 -7.84 -28.23 9.93
N GLN A 464 -6.94 -28.52 9.01
CA GLN A 464 -7.25 -29.37 7.87
C GLN A 464 -6.04 -30.21 7.46
N TRP A 465 -6.34 -31.35 6.84
CA TRP A 465 -5.37 -32.16 6.14
C TRP A 465 -5.41 -31.80 4.67
N LEU A 466 -4.26 -31.46 4.10
CA LEU A 466 -4.14 -31.16 2.68
C LEU A 466 -3.18 -32.14 2.03
N SER A 467 -3.55 -32.65 0.85
CA SER A 467 -2.60 -33.31 -0.03
C SER A 467 -1.49 -32.34 -0.45
N ARG A 468 -0.43 -32.87 -1.04
CA ARG A 468 0.67 -32.05 -1.56
C ARG A 468 0.18 -31.07 -2.64
N SER A 469 -0.65 -31.56 -3.56
CA SER A 469 -1.26 -30.75 -4.61
C SER A 469 -2.13 -29.63 -4.03
N ALA A 470 -3.02 -29.93 -3.08
CA ALA A 470 -3.88 -28.95 -2.45
C ALA A 470 -3.10 -27.91 -1.62
N LEU A 471 -2.01 -28.31 -0.97
CA LEU A 471 -1.13 -27.39 -0.24
C LEU A 471 -0.46 -26.35 -1.15
N HIS A 472 -0.17 -26.70 -2.41
CA HIS A 472 0.42 -25.76 -3.37
C HIS A 472 -0.55 -24.64 -3.75
N GLU A 473 -1.84 -24.97 -3.83
CA GLU A 473 -2.95 -24.08 -4.17
C GLU A 473 -3.49 -23.32 -2.95
N ALA A 474 -3.30 -23.85 -1.74
CA ALA A 474 -3.75 -23.23 -0.51
C ALA A 474 -3.12 -21.85 -0.27
N ALA A 475 -3.85 -21.00 0.45
CA ALA A 475 -3.40 -19.68 0.89
C ALA A 475 -2.36 -19.79 2.02
N VAL A 476 -1.17 -20.26 1.69
CA VAL A 476 -0.01 -20.36 2.58
C VAL A 476 1.03 -19.29 2.26
N SER A 477 1.72 -18.79 3.30
CA SER A 477 2.75 -17.77 3.11
C SER A 477 3.96 -18.33 2.33
N THR A 478 4.72 -17.46 1.67
CA THR A 478 5.98 -17.84 1.01
C THR A 478 6.99 -18.45 1.98
N GLY A 479 6.96 -18.05 3.26
CA GLY A 479 7.75 -18.68 4.31
C GLY A 479 7.34 -20.14 4.53
N MET A 480 6.04 -20.42 4.63
CA MET A 480 5.53 -21.78 4.80
C MET A 480 5.76 -22.67 3.59
N LYS A 481 5.68 -22.12 2.36
CA LYS A 481 6.08 -22.85 1.15
C LYS A 481 7.54 -23.33 1.23
N LYS A 482 8.45 -22.51 1.76
CA LYS A 482 9.87 -22.92 1.99
C LYS A 482 10.01 -23.98 3.09
N VAL A 483 9.22 -23.88 4.17
CA VAL A 483 9.19 -24.87 5.25
C VAL A 483 8.78 -26.24 4.72
N CYS A 484 7.81 -26.31 3.81
CA CYS A 484 7.36 -27.57 3.21
C CYS A 484 8.45 -28.28 2.38
N VAL A 485 9.32 -27.53 1.68
CA VAL A 485 10.30 -28.10 0.74
C VAL A 485 11.46 -28.81 1.45
N LYS A 486 11.90 -28.34 2.63
CA LYS A 486 13.06 -28.94 3.31
C LYS A 486 12.85 -30.37 3.81
N PRO A 487 11.74 -30.70 4.51
CA PRO A 487 11.45 -32.07 4.91
C PRO A 487 11.34 -33.02 3.73
N TRP A 488 10.85 -32.55 2.58
CA TRP A 488 10.73 -33.35 1.35
C TRP A 488 12.09 -33.92 0.89
N CYS A 489 13.16 -33.12 0.96
CA CYS A 489 14.51 -33.56 0.63
C CYS A 489 15.09 -34.59 1.63
N VAL A 490 14.58 -34.62 2.86
CA VAL A 490 15.01 -35.56 3.91
C VAL A 490 14.24 -36.88 3.80
N VAL A 491 12.94 -36.83 3.48
CA VAL A 491 12.07 -38.02 3.33
C VAL A 491 12.40 -38.83 2.06
N GLN A 492 12.86 -38.19 0.99
CA GLN A 492 13.24 -38.88 -0.26
C GLN A 492 14.62 -39.58 -0.24
N ARG A 493 15.22 -39.92 0.90
CA ARG A 493 16.42 -40.79 0.93
C ARG A 493 16.06 -42.27 0.71
N SER A 494 15.44 -42.56 -0.44
CA SER A 494 15.36 -43.87 -1.08
C SER A 494 16.50 -43.98 -2.12
N PRO A 495 17.09 -45.17 -2.38
CA PRO A 495 18.24 -45.30 -3.27
C PRO A 495 18.04 -44.78 -4.71
N HIS A 496 16.79 -44.58 -5.16
CA HIS A 496 16.48 -44.03 -6.49
C HIS A 496 16.81 -42.54 -6.66
N THR A 497 16.99 -41.78 -5.58
CA THR A 497 17.10 -40.31 -5.62
C THR A 497 18.51 -39.79 -5.90
N ALA A 498 19.52 -40.68 -5.87
CA ALA A 498 20.88 -40.33 -6.29
C ALA A 498 20.93 -39.93 -7.78
N GLN A 499 20.13 -40.58 -8.61
CA GLN A 499 20.07 -40.34 -10.06
C GLN A 499 19.36 -39.02 -10.41
N ILE A 500 18.34 -38.65 -9.62
CA ILE A 500 17.60 -37.38 -9.80
C ILE A 500 18.43 -36.19 -9.36
N LYS A 501 19.22 -36.32 -8.27
CA LYS A 501 20.16 -35.26 -7.84
C LYS A 501 21.22 -34.97 -8.89
N GLN A 502 21.72 -35.99 -9.58
CA GLN A 502 22.68 -35.83 -10.69
C GLN A 502 22.04 -35.13 -11.90
N THR A 503 20.76 -35.42 -12.16
CA THR A 503 20.01 -34.79 -13.28
C THR A 503 19.68 -33.32 -13.00
N ILE A 504 19.30 -32.97 -11.76
CA ILE A 504 19.01 -31.59 -11.37
C ILE A 504 20.29 -30.74 -11.35
N LEU A 505 21.40 -31.29 -10.83
CA LEU A 505 22.69 -30.59 -10.86
C LEU A 505 23.25 -30.42 -12.28
N ALA A 506 22.97 -31.36 -13.20
CA ALA A 506 23.32 -31.23 -14.62
C ALA A 506 22.48 -30.13 -15.31
N LEU A 507 21.18 -30.05 -15.03
CA LEU A 507 20.30 -29.02 -15.60
C LEU A 507 20.57 -27.60 -15.04
N GLU A 508 21.10 -27.50 -13.82
CA GLU A 508 21.56 -26.22 -13.25
C GLU A 508 22.93 -25.78 -13.79
N ALA A 509 23.76 -26.73 -14.24
CA ALA A 509 25.04 -26.44 -14.87
C ALA A 509 24.91 -25.98 -16.33
N GLU A 510 23.87 -26.41 -17.06
CA GLU A 510 23.58 -25.95 -18.43
C GLU A 510 22.88 -24.57 -18.51
N LYS A 511 22.51 -23.99 -17.36
CA LYS A 511 21.85 -22.66 -17.27
C LYS A 511 22.77 -21.54 -16.76
N LYS A 512 24.05 -21.82 -16.53
CA LYS A 512 25.12 -20.83 -16.40
C LYS A 512 25.93 -20.81 -17.68
#